data_AF-A0A1F9PT36-F1
#
_entry.id   AF-A0A1F9PT36-F1
#
_cell.length_a   1.000
_cell.length_b   1.000
_cell.length_c   1.000
_cell.angle_alpha   90.00
_cell.angle_beta   90.00
_cell.angle_gamma   90.00
#
_symmetry.space_group_name_H-M   'P 1'
#
loop_
_entity.id
_entity.type
_entity.pdbx_description
1 polymer ?
#
loop_
_entity_poly.entity_id
_entity_poly.type
_entity_poly.pdbx_seq_one_letter_code
_entity_poly.pdbx_strand_id
1 'polypeptide(L)'
;MPLWYTQTIPFLVQNCSAIPDTLLESELFGYTKGAFTGASRDKIGLFEAANGGIVFLDEIGDMPVNVQAGLLRVLQKNEIKPLGETHTRIIDVRIIAATNKNIKQMIAENNFRQDLFYRLSVLPVHLPPLRDRREDIPLLIRHFLEKESLNAGLLEKKISPDAMQILVSYAWPGNIRELENLIRYLMVTTADESIEPFNIPIHVKHPEAGMEPFGSPAAFPVQGAGDTVENLSSMTWPQLEKEYVTALLKKNNWNITWASKASGINRSTFASRMRKLKIKREQRAFD
;
A
#
# COMPACT_ATOMS: atom_id res chain seq x y z
N MET A 1 40.75 -0.93 -8.27
CA MET A 1 39.39 -0.45 -7.92
C MET A 1 39.33 -0.32 -6.41
N PRO A 2 38.94 0.82 -5.83
CA PRO A 2 39.04 1.02 -4.39
C PRO A 2 37.91 0.29 -3.64
N LEU A 3 38.25 -0.26 -2.48
CA LEU A 3 37.49 -1.19 -1.63
C LEU A 3 36.23 -0.62 -0.93
N TRP A 4 35.70 0.55 -1.33
CA TRP A 4 34.54 1.18 -0.66
C TRP A 4 33.18 0.74 -1.19
N TYR A 5 33.13 -0.14 -2.21
CA TYR A 5 31.88 -0.52 -2.88
C TYR A 5 31.13 -1.69 -2.24
N THR A 6 31.63 -2.26 -1.14
CA THR A 6 31.08 -3.49 -0.53
C THR A 6 30.59 -3.29 0.91
N GLN A 7 30.27 -2.06 1.31
CA GLN A 7 29.63 -1.83 2.60
C GLN A 7 28.15 -1.52 2.37
N THR A 8 27.30 -2.49 2.70
CA THR A 8 25.85 -2.32 2.69
C THR A 8 25.48 -1.29 3.75
N ILE A 9 25.27 -0.04 3.36
CA ILE A 9 24.79 1.00 4.28
C ILE A 9 23.36 0.67 4.72
N PRO A 10 23.00 0.89 6.01
CA PRO A 10 21.66 0.58 6.48
C PRO A 10 20.63 1.45 5.76
N PHE A 11 19.56 0.85 5.27
CA PHE A 11 18.38 1.52 4.71
C PHE A 11 17.17 1.10 5.52
N LEU A 12 16.77 1.93 6.49
CA LEU A 12 15.66 1.62 7.39
C LEU A 12 14.42 2.43 7.01
N VAL A 13 13.27 1.76 6.96
CA VAL A 13 11.99 2.32 6.54
C VAL A 13 11.04 2.34 7.72
N GLN A 14 10.39 3.48 7.95
CA GLN A 14 9.33 3.61 8.94
C GLN A 14 8.13 4.32 8.32
N ASN A 15 6.97 3.65 8.36
CA ASN A 15 5.70 4.29 8.06
C ASN A 15 5.11 4.87 9.35
N CYS A 16 4.93 6.20 9.40
CA CYS A 16 4.53 6.90 10.61
C CYS A 16 3.07 6.67 10.99
N SER A 17 2.19 6.30 10.06
CA SER A 17 0.78 6.01 10.34
C SER A 17 0.53 4.57 10.83
N ALA A 18 1.50 3.67 10.65
CA ALA A 18 1.39 2.26 11.04
C ALA A 18 1.64 2.00 12.55
N ILE A 19 2.23 2.96 13.27
CA ILE A 19 2.59 2.83 14.68
C ILE A 19 1.72 3.79 15.51
N PRO A 20 1.13 3.35 16.62
CA PRO A 20 0.42 4.25 17.53
C PRO A 20 1.30 5.44 17.95
N ASP A 21 0.72 6.63 18.00
CA ASP A 21 1.39 7.88 18.36
C ASP A 21 2.22 7.77 19.66
N THR A 22 1.68 7.03 20.64
CA THR A 22 2.31 6.80 21.95
C THR A 22 3.60 5.98 21.88
N LEU A 23 3.79 5.20 20.83
CA LEU A 23 4.96 4.34 20.63
C LEU A 23 5.93 4.92 19.59
N LEU A 24 5.45 5.76 18.66
CA LEU A 24 6.27 6.26 17.55
C LEU A 24 7.55 6.95 18.03
N GLU A 25 7.47 7.78 19.08
CA GLU A 25 8.65 8.45 19.65
C GLU A 25 9.72 7.43 20.11
N SER A 26 9.28 6.38 20.80
CA SER A 26 10.15 5.33 21.34
C SER A 26 10.75 4.44 20.25
N GLU A 27 10.03 4.25 19.13
CA GLU A 27 10.54 3.51 17.97
C GLU A 27 11.58 4.31 17.21
N LEU A 28 11.40 5.62 17.07
CA LEU A 28 12.31 6.50 16.33
C LEU A 28 13.59 6.80 17.12
N PHE A 29 13.47 7.17 18.39
CA PHE A 29 14.57 7.68 19.20
C PHE A 29 15.13 6.67 20.22
N GLY A 30 14.40 5.57 20.48
CA GLY A 30 14.78 4.60 21.49
C GLY A 30 14.44 5.05 22.90
N TYR A 31 14.72 4.20 23.88
CA TYR A 31 14.50 4.50 25.29
C TYR A 31 15.43 3.69 26.19
N THR A 32 15.68 4.20 27.39
CA THR A 32 16.41 3.49 28.45
C THR A 32 15.44 2.79 29.42
N LYS A 33 15.94 1.79 30.11
CA LYS A 33 15.20 1.06 31.16
C LYS A 33 14.66 2.06 32.19
N GLY A 34 13.36 1.94 32.48
CA GLY A 34 12.68 2.80 33.44
C GLY A 34 12.16 4.13 32.88
N ALA A 35 12.29 4.39 31.58
CA ALA A 35 11.77 5.60 30.95
C ALA A 35 10.24 5.76 31.07
N PHE A 36 9.50 4.65 31.09
CA PHE A 36 8.05 4.60 31.28
C PHE A 36 7.62 3.22 31.82
N THR A 37 6.37 3.11 32.25
CA THR A 37 5.79 1.84 32.72
C THR A 37 5.83 0.78 31.62
N GLY A 38 6.65 -0.26 31.81
CA GLY A 38 6.88 -1.31 30.81
C GLY A 38 8.25 -1.26 30.12
N ALA A 39 9.05 -0.21 30.33
CA ALA A 39 10.43 -0.11 29.85
C ALA A 39 11.38 -0.99 30.68
N SER A 40 11.28 -2.32 30.51
CA SER A 40 12.05 -3.31 31.28
C SER A 40 13.54 -3.43 30.87
N ARG A 41 13.86 -2.99 29.65
CA ARG A 41 15.20 -2.99 29.06
C ARG A 41 15.39 -1.77 28.17
N ASP A 42 16.64 -1.44 27.87
CA ASP A 42 16.97 -0.43 26.87
C ASP A 42 16.52 -0.90 25.47
N LYS A 43 16.15 0.06 24.62
CA LYS A 43 15.81 -0.16 23.22
C LYS A 43 16.50 0.89 22.35
N ILE A 44 17.23 0.42 21.34
CA ILE A 44 17.82 1.25 20.29
C ILE A 44 16.71 1.73 19.35
N GLY A 45 16.68 3.03 19.07
CA GLY A 45 15.74 3.65 18.13
C GLY A 45 16.17 3.51 16.66
N LEU A 46 15.23 3.75 15.76
CA LEU A 46 15.43 3.72 14.31
C LEU A 46 16.62 4.56 13.86
N PHE A 47 16.73 5.80 14.35
CA PHE A 47 17.78 6.72 13.92
C PHE A 47 19.19 6.26 14.33
N GLU A 48 19.31 5.69 15.54
CA GLU A 48 20.59 5.12 15.99
C GLU A 48 20.93 3.85 15.21
N ALA A 49 19.94 2.99 14.97
CA ALA A 49 20.11 1.78 14.16
C ALA A 49 20.50 2.09 12.70
N ALA A 50 20.12 3.25 12.18
CA ALA A 50 20.44 3.70 10.83
C ALA A 50 21.72 4.54 10.72
N ASN A 51 22.48 4.72 11.82
CA ASN A 51 23.67 5.55 11.83
C ASN A 51 24.67 5.15 10.73
N GLY A 52 25.12 6.13 9.95
CA GLY A 52 25.94 5.95 8.73
C GLY A 52 25.15 5.58 7.47
N GLY A 53 23.81 5.60 7.50
CA GLY A 53 22.95 5.17 6.40
C GLY A 53 21.76 6.09 6.12
N ILE A 54 20.64 5.47 5.73
CA ILE A 54 19.45 6.15 5.23
C ILE A 54 18.22 5.76 6.06
N VAL A 55 17.43 6.76 6.43
CA VAL A 55 16.10 6.59 7.01
C VAL A 55 15.05 7.09 6.03
N PHE A 56 14.11 6.22 5.65
CA PHE A 56 12.92 6.59 4.88
C PHE A 56 11.71 6.69 5.80
N LEU A 57 11.14 7.90 5.91
CA LEU A 57 9.94 8.18 6.70
C LEU A 57 8.74 8.31 5.75
N ASP A 58 7.92 7.27 5.71
CA ASP A 58 6.68 7.25 4.93
C ASP A 58 5.52 7.84 5.75
N GLU A 59 4.61 8.52 5.07
CA GLU A 59 3.49 9.25 5.67
C GLU A 59 3.89 10.20 6.81
N ILE A 60 4.92 11.03 6.57
CA ILE A 60 5.44 11.96 7.60
C ILE A 60 4.37 12.96 8.10
N GLY A 61 3.33 13.23 7.31
CA GLY A 61 2.19 14.05 7.71
C GLY A 61 1.28 13.41 8.77
N ASP A 62 1.46 12.13 9.12
CA ASP A 62 0.80 11.49 10.26
C ASP A 62 1.63 11.56 11.55
N MET A 63 2.83 12.15 11.51
CA MET A 63 3.68 12.27 12.70
C MET A 63 3.10 13.27 13.72
N PRO A 64 2.94 12.88 15.00
CA PRO A 64 2.50 13.79 16.06
C PRO A 64 3.46 14.96 16.29
N VAL A 65 2.93 16.13 16.67
CA VAL A 65 3.69 17.38 16.81
C VAL A 65 4.84 17.28 17.84
N ASN A 66 4.68 16.50 18.91
CA ASN A 66 5.75 16.26 19.88
C ASN A 66 6.93 15.50 19.25
N VAL A 67 6.65 14.52 18.40
CA VAL A 67 7.67 13.72 17.69
C VAL A 67 8.37 14.56 16.63
N GLN A 68 7.64 15.47 15.97
CA GLN A 68 8.21 16.42 14.99
C GLN A 68 9.33 17.28 15.59
N ALA A 69 9.25 17.65 16.87
CA ALA A 69 10.31 18.41 17.55
C ALA A 69 11.61 17.58 17.72
N GLY A 70 11.47 16.27 17.98
CA GLY A 70 12.60 15.34 18.02
C GLY A 70 13.24 15.18 16.63
N LEU A 71 12.41 15.02 15.59
CA LEU A 71 12.90 14.92 14.20
C LEU A 71 13.64 16.19 13.76
N LEU A 72 13.14 17.36 14.16
CA LEU A 72 13.80 18.64 13.87
C LEU A 72 15.22 18.68 14.48
N ARG A 73 15.41 18.15 15.69
CA ARG A 73 16.74 18.04 16.31
C ARG A 73 17.66 17.13 15.54
N VAL A 74 17.17 16.00 15.05
CA VAL A 74 17.95 15.11 14.17
C VAL A 74 18.43 15.87 12.95
N LEU A 75 17.53 16.56 12.24
CA LEU A 75 17.86 17.28 11.01
C LEU A 75 18.76 18.51 11.22
N GLN A 76 18.68 19.15 12.38
CA GLN A 76 19.44 20.38 12.66
C GLN A 76 20.80 20.11 13.31
N LYS A 77 20.87 19.11 14.19
CA LYS A 77 22.01 18.89 15.08
C LYS A 77 22.64 17.52 14.91
N ASN A 78 22.07 16.64 14.11
CA ASN A 78 22.56 15.26 13.97
C ASN A 78 22.59 14.56 15.34
N GLU A 79 21.59 14.85 16.19
CA GLU A 79 21.50 14.36 17.56
C GLU A 79 20.14 13.72 17.82
N ILE A 80 20.15 12.62 18.57
CA ILE A 80 18.97 12.01 19.18
C ILE A 80 19.08 12.03 20.70
N LYS A 81 17.93 11.91 21.35
CA LYS A 81 17.84 11.74 22.80
C LYS A 81 16.82 10.64 23.10
N PRO A 82 17.27 9.44 23.48
CA PRO A 82 16.37 8.37 23.90
C PRO A 82 15.49 8.80 25.08
N LEU A 83 14.27 8.28 25.13
CA LEU A 83 13.38 8.57 26.27
C LEU A 83 14.01 8.05 27.56
N GLY A 84 13.95 8.86 28.62
CA GLY A 84 14.54 8.53 29.93
C GLY A 84 16.05 8.76 30.01
N GLU A 85 16.73 9.12 28.92
CA GLU A 85 18.15 9.47 28.93
C GLU A 85 18.34 10.98 29.07
N THR A 86 19.40 11.43 29.76
CA THR A 86 19.74 12.86 29.87
C THR A 86 20.69 13.34 28.77
N HIS A 87 21.56 12.45 28.29
CA HIS A 87 22.57 12.71 27.29
C HIS A 87 22.02 12.57 25.87
N THR A 88 22.57 13.34 24.94
CA THR A 88 22.32 13.21 23.51
C THR A 88 23.32 12.24 22.88
N ARG A 89 22.93 11.60 21.78
CA ARG A 89 23.80 10.75 20.95
C ARG A 89 23.91 11.37 19.57
N ILE A 90 25.13 11.51 19.06
CA ILE A 90 25.40 12.03 17.73
C ILE A 90 25.23 10.90 16.71
N ILE A 91 24.54 11.17 15.62
CA ILE A 91 24.28 10.25 14.52
C ILE A 91 24.52 10.94 13.17
N ASP A 92 24.81 10.17 12.14
CA ASP A 92 24.89 10.65 10.76
C ASP A 92 23.93 9.84 9.90
N VAL A 93 22.82 10.47 9.49
CA VAL A 93 21.77 9.78 8.72
C VAL A 93 21.27 10.67 7.60
N ARG A 94 21.09 10.07 6.42
CA ARG A 94 20.34 10.70 5.34
C ARG A 94 18.86 10.42 5.52
N ILE A 95 18.04 11.46 5.58
CA ILE A 95 16.60 11.32 5.71
C ILE A 95 15.93 11.54 4.35
N ILE A 96 15.04 10.62 3.99
CA ILE A 96 14.10 10.75 2.88
C ILE A 96 12.70 10.68 3.49
N ALA A 97 11.83 11.63 3.16
CA ALA A 97 10.46 11.65 3.69
C ALA A 97 9.45 11.70 2.56
N ALA A 98 8.32 11.03 2.75
CA ALA A 98 7.20 11.00 1.82
C ALA A 98 5.88 11.25 2.57
N THR A 99 4.91 11.83 1.88
CA THR A 99 3.54 12.01 2.39
C THR A 99 2.57 12.27 1.24
N ASN A 100 1.33 11.83 1.40
CA ASN A 100 0.22 12.22 0.53
C ASN A 100 -0.56 13.45 1.01
N LYS A 101 -0.25 14.00 2.20
CA LYS A 101 -0.97 15.11 2.81
C LYS A 101 -0.49 16.47 2.31
N ASN A 102 -1.39 17.45 2.34
CA ASN A 102 -1.05 18.84 2.06
C ASN A 102 -0.36 19.49 3.27
N ILE A 103 0.96 19.42 3.32
CA ILE A 103 1.76 19.97 4.44
C ILE A 103 1.55 21.47 4.62
N LYS A 104 1.33 22.25 3.55
CA LYS A 104 1.09 23.70 3.67
C LYS A 104 -0.20 23.99 4.45
N GLN A 105 -1.25 23.22 4.17
CA GLN A 105 -2.51 23.32 4.91
C GLN A 105 -2.31 22.90 6.38
N MET A 106 -1.60 21.80 6.62
CA MET A 106 -1.33 21.33 7.98
C MET A 106 -0.52 22.33 8.81
N ILE A 107 0.39 23.09 8.19
CA ILE A 107 1.11 24.19 8.84
C ILE A 107 0.12 25.29 9.27
N ALA A 108 -0.81 25.67 8.39
CA ALA A 108 -1.83 26.68 8.71
C ALA A 108 -2.75 26.23 9.86
N GLU A 109 -2.99 24.92 9.98
CA GLU A 109 -3.78 24.30 11.05
C GLU A 109 -2.97 23.99 12.33
N ASN A 110 -1.67 24.33 12.38
CA ASN A 110 -0.73 23.97 13.47
C ASN A 110 -0.55 22.46 13.72
N ASN A 111 -0.93 21.62 12.76
CA ASN A 111 -0.75 20.17 12.80
C ASN A 111 0.63 19.73 12.26
N PHE A 112 1.37 20.64 11.61
CA PHE A 112 2.73 20.39 11.15
C PHE A 112 3.61 21.61 11.38
N ARG A 113 4.83 21.41 11.89
CA ARG A 113 5.72 22.53 12.18
C ARG A 113 6.36 23.10 10.91
N GLN A 114 6.28 24.42 10.77
CA GLN A 114 6.85 25.13 9.63
C GLN A 114 8.39 24.99 9.54
N ASP A 115 9.09 25.01 10.67
CA ASP A 115 10.55 24.88 10.73
C ASP A 115 11.04 23.49 10.27
N LEU A 116 10.30 22.44 10.63
CA LEU A 116 10.54 21.08 10.16
C LEU A 116 10.32 20.97 8.66
N PHE A 117 9.24 21.54 8.14
CA PHE A 117 8.95 21.51 6.69
C PHE A 117 10.10 22.09 5.87
N TYR A 118 10.65 23.24 6.26
CA TYR A 118 11.77 23.84 5.53
C TYR A 118 13.07 23.04 5.62
N ARG A 119 13.28 22.25 6.68
CA ARG A 119 14.43 21.34 6.80
C ARG A 119 14.27 20.06 5.99
N LEU A 120 13.04 19.58 5.80
CA LEU A 120 12.76 18.41 4.97
C LEU A 120 12.68 18.77 3.48
N SER A 121 12.07 19.90 3.14
CA SER A 121 11.78 20.33 1.76
C SER A 121 12.97 21.01 1.07
N VAL A 122 14.17 20.44 1.25
CA VAL A 122 15.39 20.93 0.58
C VAL A 122 15.39 20.52 -0.89
N LEU A 123 14.99 19.27 -1.18
CA LEU A 123 14.86 18.74 -2.54
C LEU A 123 13.48 18.07 -2.69
N PRO A 124 12.41 18.84 -2.93
CA PRO A 124 11.08 18.28 -3.12
C PRO A 124 10.99 17.51 -4.44
N VAL A 125 10.47 16.29 -4.39
CA VAL A 125 10.16 15.48 -5.56
C VAL A 125 8.65 15.24 -5.59
N HIS A 126 7.98 15.80 -6.59
CA HIS A 126 6.56 15.58 -6.81
C HIS A 126 6.36 14.36 -7.70
N LEU A 127 5.70 13.32 -7.17
CA LEU A 127 5.36 12.13 -7.95
C LEU A 127 4.04 12.37 -8.71
N PRO A 128 4.06 12.32 -10.06
CA PRO A 128 2.84 12.50 -10.84
C PRO A 128 1.92 11.29 -10.67
N PRO A 129 0.58 11.52 -10.63
CA PRO A 129 -0.38 10.42 -10.66
C PRO A 129 -0.35 9.72 -12.02
N LEU A 130 -0.85 8.48 -12.06
CA LEU A 130 -0.81 7.63 -13.26
C LEU A 130 -1.56 8.23 -14.46
N ARG A 131 -2.63 8.99 -14.22
CA ARG A 131 -3.38 9.72 -15.26
C ARG A 131 -2.56 10.76 -16.03
N ASP A 132 -1.46 11.24 -15.45
CA ASP A 132 -0.55 12.23 -16.05
C ASP A 132 0.64 11.55 -16.76
N ARG A 133 0.72 10.22 -16.73
CA ARG A 133 1.76 9.40 -17.39
C ARG A 133 1.16 8.15 -18.03
N ARG A 134 0.18 8.36 -18.91
CA ARG A 134 -0.63 7.28 -19.52
C ARG A 134 0.20 6.36 -20.42
N GLU A 135 1.28 6.88 -20.98
CA GLU A 135 2.27 6.16 -21.78
C GLU A 135 2.97 5.03 -21.01
N ASP A 136 3.04 5.12 -19.68
CA ASP A 136 3.64 4.07 -18.84
C ASP A 136 2.67 2.91 -18.56
N ILE A 137 1.36 3.12 -18.75
CA ILE A 137 0.32 2.15 -18.40
C ILE A 137 0.53 0.80 -19.13
N PRO A 138 0.78 0.74 -20.45
CA PRO A 138 1.02 -0.54 -21.14
C PRO A 138 2.25 -1.29 -20.60
N LEU A 139 3.31 -0.58 -20.24
CA LEU A 139 4.53 -1.19 -19.68
C LEU A 139 4.29 -1.73 -18.27
N LEU A 140 3.58 -0.96 -17.43
CA LEU A 140 3.19 -1.39 -16.08
C LEU A 140 2.27 -2.61 -16.13
N ILE A 141 1.30 -2.62 -17.04
CA ILE A 141 0.39 -3.75 -17.23
C ILE A 141 1.17 -5.01 -17.60
N ARG A 142 2.07 -4.93 -18.58
CA ARG A 142 2.93 -6.06 -18.97
C ARG A 142 3.74 -6.58 -17.77
N HIS A 143 4.36 -5.66 -17.02
CA HIS A 143 5.10 -6.03 -15.82
C HIS A 143 4.23 -6.77 -14.78
N PHE A 144 2.99 -6.32 -14.55
CA PHE A 144 2.09 -6.97 -13.60
C PHE A 144 1.55 -8.31 -14.12
N LEU A 145 1.30 -8.46 -15.42
CA LEU A 145 0.92 -9.75 -16.00
C LEU A 145 2.03 -10.79 -15.82
N GLU A 146 3.27 -10.42 -16.14
CA GLU A 146 4.44 -11.28 -15.95
C GLU A 146 4.61 -11.63 -14.46
N LYS A 147 4.59 -10.63 -13.58
CA LYS A 147 4.73 -10.82 -12.12
C LYS A 147 3.65 -11.74 -11.55
N GLU A 148 2.38 -11.50 -11.88
CA GLU A 148 1.26 -12.24 -11.29
C GLU A 148 1.10 -13.63 -11.92
N SER A 149 1.50 -13.83 -13.19
CA SER A 149 1.55 -15.16 -13.82
C SER A 149 2.56 -16.07 -13.11
N LEU A 150 3.77 -15.56 -12.84
CA LEU A 150 4.80 -16.26 -12.06
C LEU A 150 4.34 -16.57 -10.62
N ASN A 151 3.73 -15.60 -9.94
CA ASN A 151 3.25 -15.78 -8.56
C ASN A 151 2.10 -16.80 -8.45
N ALA A 152 1.20 -16.84 -9.44
CA ALA A 152 0.04 -17.73 -9.43
C ALA A 152 0.31 -19.10 -10.08
N GLY A 153 1.47 -19.28 -10.71
CA GLY A 153 1.79 -20.47 -11.51
C GLY A 153 0.84 -20.63 -12.70
N LEU A 154 0.44 -19.52 -13.31
CA LEU A 154 -0.46 -19.47 -14.47
C LEU A 154 0.32 -19.06 -15.72
N LEU A 155 -0.22 -19.40 -16.90
CA LEU A 155 0.27 -18.81 -18.15
C LEU A 155 -0.04 -17.32 -18.15
N GLU A 156 0.89 -16.52 -18.65
CA GLU A 156 0.69 -15.08 -18.87
C GLU A 156 -0.47 -14.88 -19.85
N LYS A 157 -1.44 -14.05 -19.47
CA LYS A 157 -2.54 -13.66 -20.35
C LYS A 157 -2.15 -12.49 -21.22
N LYS A 158 -2.66 -12.44 -22.44
CA LYS A 158 -2.55 -11.28 -23.33
C LYS A 158 -3.71 -10.34 -23.05
N ILE A 159 -3.54 -9.07 -23.40
CA ILE A 159 -4.62 -8.07 -23.38
C ILE A 159 -4.91 -7.68 -24.81
N SER A 160 -6.18 -7.71 -25.19
CA SER A 160 -6.58 -7.28 -26.53
C SER A 160 -6.41 -5.77 -26.71
N PRO A 161 -6.23 -5.28 -27.95
CA PRO A 161 -6.05 -3.85 -28.20
C PRO A 161 -7.16 -2.98 -27.61
N ASP A 162 -8.41 -3.43 -27.69
CA ASP A 162 -9.57 -2.69 -27.19
C ASP A 162 -9.59 -2.65 -25.65
N ALA A 163 -9.24 -3.76 -24.99
CA ALA A 163 -9.08 -3.81 -23.55
C ALA A 163 -7.95 -2.88 -23.08
N MET A 164 -6.84 -2.82 -23.80
CA MET A 164 -5.73 -1.91 -23.50
C MET A 164 -6.16 -0.45 -23.61
N GLN A 165 -6.93 -0.07 -24.64
CA GLN A 165 -7.44 1.30 -24.77
C GLN A 165 -8.29 1.73 -23.58
N ILE A 166 -9.17 0.84 -23.09
CA ILE A 166 -9.97 1.09 -21.89
C ILE A 166 -9.06 1.36 -20.68
N LEU A 167 -8.08 0.49 -20.44
CA LEU A 167 -7.16 0.61 -19.31
C LEU A 167 -6.30 1.88 -19.39
N VAL A 168 -5.87 2.29 -20.58
CA VAL A 168 -5.10 3.54 -20.79
C VAL A 168 -5.98 4.78 -20.58
N SER A 169 -7.27 4.71 -20.93
CA SER A 169 -8.20 5.84 -20.83
C SER A 169 -8.67 6.13 -19.40
N TYR A 170 -8.65 5.13 -18.51
CA TYR A 170 -9.13 5.25 -17.14
C TYR A 170 -8.21 6.15 -16.29
N ALA A 171 -8.81 6.89 -15.35
CA ALA A 171 -8.11 7.91 -14.57
C ALA A 171 -7.25 7.36 -13.42
N TRP A 172 -7.40 6.07 -13.06
CA TRP A 172 -6.64 5.40 -12.00
C TRP A 172 -6.53 6.21 -10.69
N PRO A 173 -7.66 6.51 -10.01
CA PRO A 173 -7.63 7.24 -8.74
C PRO A 173 -6.74 6.56 -7.68
N GLY A 174 -6.69 5.24 -7.65
CA GLY A 174 -5.79 4.46 -6.79
C GLY A 174 -4.40 4.20 -7.39
N ASN A 175 -4.08 4.84 -8.51
CA ASN A 175 -2.78 4.80 -9.19
C ASN A 175 -2.28 3.36 -9.44
N ILE A 176 -0.97 3.14 -9.28
CA ILE A 176 -0.30 1.85 -9.51
C ILE A 176 -0.95 0.73 -8.68
N ARG A 177 -1.40 1.02 -7.44
CA ARG A 177 -2.00 -0.01 -6.57
C ARG A 177 -3.34 -0.52 -7.10
N GLU A 178 -4.16 0.37 -7.65
CA GLU A 178 -5.43 -0.03 -8.29
C GLU A 178 -5.17 -0.82 -9.57
N LEU A 179 -4.23 -0.36 -10.40
CA LEU A 179 -3.83 -1.06 -11.62
C LEU A 179 -3.34 -2.48 -11.33
N GLU A 180 -2.39 -2.64 -10.41
CA GLU A 180 -1.85 -3.96 -10.03
C GLU A 180 -2.95 -4.90 -9.51
N ASN A 181 -3.84 -4.39 -8.65
CA ASN A 181 -4.95 -5.19 -8.12
C ASN A 181 -5.93 -5.62 -9.21
N LEU A 182 -6.23 -4.74 -10.18
CA LEU A 182 -7.08 -5.10 -11.30
C LEU A 182 -6.43 -6.20 -12.16
N ILE A 183 -5.14 -6.06 -12.48
CA ILE A 183 -4.42 -7.07 -13.26
C ILE A 183 -4.39 -8.42 -12.52
N ARG A 184 -4.10 -8.43 -11.22
CA ARG A 184 -4.19 -9.64 -10.39
C ARG A 184 -5.57 -10.28 -10.43
N TYR A 185 -6.63 -9.47 -10.34
CA TYR A 185 -8.00 -9.95 -10.46
C TYR A 185 -8.24 -10.60 -11.82
N LEU A 186 -7.93 -9.90 -12.92
CA LEU A 186 -8.16 -10.38 -14.29
C LEU A 186 -7.37 -11.67 -14.59
N MET A 187 -6.17 -11.81 -14.02
CA MET A 187 -5.36 -13.03 -14.14
C MET A 187 -6.06 -14.27 -13.56
N VAL A 188 -6.88 -14.10 -12.53
CA VAL A 188 -7.59 -15.21 -11.86
C VAL A 188 -8.99 -15.43 -12.42
N THR A 189 -9.68 -14.38 -12.84
CA THR A 189 -11.10 -14.46 -13.25
C THR A 189 -11.31 -14.64 -14.74
N THR A 190 -10.33 -14.29 -15.57
CA THR A 190 -10.39 -14.53 -17.01
C THR A 190 -10.09 -16.01 -17.25
N ALA A 191 -11.03 -16.77 -17.81
CA ALA A 191 -10.80 -18.17 -18.16
C ALA A 191 -9.82 -18.29 -19.35
N ASP A 192 -10.02 -17.45 -20.37
CA ASP A 192 -9.28 -17.49 -21.63
C ASP A 192 -7.88 -16.88 -21.55
N GLU A 193 -7.05 -17.14 -22.56
CA GLU A 193 -5.69 -16.61 -22.67
C GLU A 193 -5.65 -15.10 -22.99
N SER A 194 -6.75 -14.53 -23.49
CA SER A 194 -6.89 -13.11 -23.81
C SER A 194 -7.84 -12.44 -22.83
N ILE A 195 -7.41 -11.31 -22.28
CA ILE A 195 -8.25 -10.38 -21.51
C ILE A 195 -8.88 -9.43 -22.52
N GLU A 196 -10.20 -9.55 -22.64
CA GLU A 196 -11.05 -8.77 -23.54
C GLU A 196 -11.78 -7.66 -22.79
N PRO A 197 -12.37 -6.68 -23.50
CA PRO A 197 -13.13 -5.60 -22.88
C PRO A 197 -14.15 -6.11 -21.87
N PHE A 198 -14.89 -7.19 -22.17
CA PHE A 198 -15.92 -7.71 -21.27
C PHE A 198 -15.37 -8.22 -19.91
N ASN A 199 -14.09 -8.59 -19.82
CA ASN A 199 -13.47 -8.99 -18.55
C ASN A 199 -13.21 -7.81 -17.62
N ILE A 200 -13.10 -6.58 -18.16
CA ILE A 200 -12.84 -5.38 -17.37
C ILE A 200 -14.11 -4.95 -16.59
N PRO A 201 -14.02 -4.64 -15.29
CA PRO A 201 -15.15 -4.15 -14.48
C PRO A 201 -15.79 -2.87 -15.03
N ILE A 202 -17.09 -2.69 -14.81
CA ILE A 202 -17.85 -1.57 -15.41
C ILE A 202 -17.39 -0.19 -14.93
N HIS A 203 -16.94 -0.07 -13.68
CA HIS A 203 -16.46 1.20 -13.12
C HIS A 203 -15.19 1.71 -13.82
N VAL A 204 -14.38 0.80 -14.40
CA VAL A 204 -13.21 1.17 -15.21
C VAL A 204 -13.64 1.57 -16.63
N LYS A 205 -14.70 0.93 -17.18
CA LYS A 205 -15.24 1.23 -18.51
C LYS A 205 -16.01 2.55 -18.57
N HIS A 206 -16.77 2.86 -17.51
CA HIS A 206 -17.67 4.00 -17.44
C HIS A 206 -17.37 4.84 -16.18
N PRO A 207 -16.30 5.64 -16.19
CA PRO A 207 -15.96 6.50 -15.06
C PRO A 207 -17.04 7.54 -14.72
N GLU A 208 -17.92 7.89 -15.68
CA GLU A 208 -19.04 8.81 -15.48
C GLU A 208 -20.25 8.19 -14.78
N ALA A 209 -20.28 6.86 -14.61
CA ALA A 209 -21.40 6.17 -13.95
C ALA A 209 -21.48 6.41 -12.43
N GLY A 210 -20.59 7.25 -11.86
CA GLY A 210 -20.61 7.61 -10.45
C GLY A 210 -20.40 6.44 -9.49
N MET A 211 -19.96 5.27 -9.99
CA MET A 211 -19.59 4.14 -9.16
C MET A 211 -18.25 4.44 -8.49
N GLU A 212 -18.34 5.08 -7.33
CA GLU A 212 -17.28 5.12 -6.33
C GLU A 212 -16.72 3.69 -6.17
N PRO A 213 -15.40 3.49 -6.34
CA PRO A 213 -14.76 2.20 -6.15
C PRO A 213 -15.15 1.53 -4.82
N PHE A 214 -15.44 2.34 -3.80
CA PHE A 214 -15.80 1.91 -2.44
C PHE A 214 -17.27 2.18 -2.07
N GLY A 215 -18.11 2.63 -3.02
CA GLY A 215 -19.51 2.99 -2.80
C GLY A 215 -20.45 1.78 -2.72
N SER A 216 -21.42 1.85 -1.81
CA SER A 216 -22.57 0.94 -1.77
C SER A 216 -23.35 1.07 -3.09
N PRO A 217 -23.86 -0.02 -3.69
CA PRO A 217 -24.50 0.04 -4.99
C PRO A 217 -25.79 0.86 -4.89
N ALA A 218 -25.78 2.06 -5.47
CA ALA A 218 -27.03 2.68 -5.90
C ALA A 218 -27.53 1.85 -7.08
N ALA A 219 -28.62 1.12 -6.84
CA ALA A 219 -29.22 0.21 -7.79
C ALA A 219 -29.61 0.93 -9.10
N PHE A 220 -28.99 0.52 -10.21
CA PHE A 220 -29.59 0.71 -11.53
C PHE A 220 -30.25 -0.59 -11.96
N PRO A 221 -31.54 -0.58 -12.33
CA PRO A 221 -32.20 -1.74 -12.89
C PRO A 221 -31.78 -1.84 -14.36
N VAL A 222 -30.96 -2.84 -14.70
CA VAL A 222 -30.75 -3.24 -16.09
C VAL A 222 -31.76 -4.34 -16.39
N GLN A 223 -32.82 -4.00 -17.13
CA GLN A 223 -33.70 -4.99 -17.74
C GLN A 223 -33.12 -5.36 -19.11
N GLY A 224 -32.81 -6.65 -19.30
CA GLY A 224 -32.77 -7.26 -20.63
C GLY A 224 -31.55 -8.09 -20.97
N ALA A 225 -31.71 -9.40 -20.81
CA ALA A 225 -31.15 -10.49 -21.62
C ALA A 225 -29.72 -11.02 -21.32
N GLY A 226 -29.69 -12.13 -20.57
CA GLY A 226 -28.72 -13.22 -20.79
C GLY A 226 -28.09 -13.77 -19.51
N ASP A 227 -28.78 -14.71 -18.86
CA ASP A 227 -28.25 -15.46 -17.72
C ASP A 227 -26.93 -16.15 -18.07
N THR A 228 -25.82 -15.58 -17.61
CA THR A 228 -24.60 -16.24 -17.07
C THR A 228 -23.36 -15.33 -17.06
N VAL A 229 -23.37 -14.17 -17.74
CA VAL A 229 -22.17 -13.28 -17.84
C VAL A 229 -22.39 -11.85 -17.28
N GLU A 230 -23.64 -11.41 -17.15
CA GLU A 230 -24.02 -10.05 -16.69
C GLU A 230 -23.77 -9.76 -15.19
N ASN A 231 -23.43 -10.77 -14.39
CA ASN A 231 -23.27 -10.59 -12.95
C ASN A 231 -21.90 -10.01 -12.54
N LEU A 232 -20.86 -10.11 -13.37
CA LEU A 232 -19.50 -9.69 -13.02
C LEU A 232 -19.23 -8.21 -13.31
N SER A 233 -19.82 -7.69 -14.39
CA SER A 233 -19.65 -6.30 -14.80
C SER A 233 -20.29 -5.33 -13.81
N SER A 234 -21.40 -5.70 -13.18
CA SER A 234 -22.16 -4.86 -12.24
C SER A 234 -21.59 -4.79 -10.81
N MET A 235 -20.46 -5.46 -10.53
CA MET A 235 -19.92 -5.57 -9.17
C MET A 235 -19.05 -4.39 -8.73
N THR A 236 -19.29 -3.94 -7.50
CA THR A 236 -18.44 -3.01 -6.74
C THR A 236 -17.11 -3.66 -6.33
N TRP A 237 -16.06 -2.89 -6.01
CA TRP A 237 -14.78 -3.50 -5.56
C TRP A 237 -14.90 -4.42 -4.35
N PRO A 238 -15.71 -4.13 -3.31
CA PRO A 238 -15.88 -5.06 -2.20
C PRO A 238 -16.51 -6.39 -2.65
N GLN A 239 -17.40 -6.37 -3.63
CA GLN A 239 -17.99 -7.59 -4.21
C GLN A 239 -16.96 -8.34 -5.07
N LEU A 240 -16.18 -7.60 -5.87
CA LEU A 240 -15.10 -8.13 -6.69
C LEU A 240 -14.02 -8.81 -5.83
N GLU A 241 -13.62 -8.15 -4.74
CA GLU A 241 -12.66 -8.67 -3.76
C GLU A 241 -13.22 -9.94 -3.09
N LYS A 242 -14.53 -9.95 -2.79
CA LYS A 242 -15.20 -11.12 -2.22
C LYS A 242 -15.21 -12.31 -3.18
N GLU A 243 -15.55 -12.09 -4.46
CA GLU A 243 -15.48 -13.09 -5.53
C GLU A 243 -14.06 -13.64 -5.68
N TYR A 244 -13.06 -12.76 -5.77
CA TYR A 244 -11.65 -13.13 -5.90
C TYR A 244 -11.15 -14.00 -4.73
N VAL A 245 -11.40 -13.56 -3.50
CA VAL A 245 -11.03 -14.32 -2.29
C VAL A 245 -11.75 -15.67 -2.25
N THR A 246 -13.02 -15.70 -2.66
CA THR A 246 -13.83 -16.94 -2.72
C THR A 246 -13.30 -17.90 -3.79
N ALA A 247 -12.93 -17.40 -4.96
CA ALA A 247 -12.35 -18.20 -6.05
C ALA A 247 -11.01 -18.81 -5.62
N LEU A 248 -10.13 -18.04 -4.98
CA LEU A 248 -8.87 -18.55 -4.43
C LEU A 248 -9.08 -19.61 -3.35
N LEU A 249 -10.06 -19.42 -2.47
CA LEU A 249 -10.42 -20.41 -1.45
C LEU A 249 -10.93 -21.70 -2.11
N LYS A 250 -11.86 -21.61 -3.06
CA LYS A 250 -12.38 -22.79 -3.79
C LYS A 250 -11.26 -23.55 -4.51
N LYS A 251 -10.41 -22.84 -5.27
CA LYS A 251 -9.27 -23.41 -6.00
C LYS A 251 -8.28 -24.14 -5.07
N ASN A 252 -8.14 -23.67 -3.83
CA ASN A 252 -7.25 -24.25 -2.84
C ASN A 252 -7.99 -25.10 -1.79
N ASN A 253 -9.17 -25.64 -2.10
CA ASN A 253 -9.95 -26.51 -1.20
C ASN A 253 -10.20 -25.90 0.20
N TRP A 254 -10.46 -24.60 0.24
CA TRP A 254 -10.61 -23.78 1.44
C TRP A 254 -9.38 -23.77 2.37
N ASN A 255 -8.20 -24.13 1.86
CA ASN A 255 -6.94 -23.99 2.58
C ASN A 255 -6.48 -22.54 2.58
N ILE A 256 -6.73 -21.84 3.69
CA ILE A 256 -6.44 -20.41 3.86
C ILE A 256 -4.95 -20.11 3.65
N THR A 257 -4.04 -21.01 4.05
CA THR A 257 -2.59 -20.81 3.89
C THR A 257 -2.17 -20.84 2.42
N TRP A 258 -2.79 -21.71 1.63
CA TRP A 258 -2.49 -21.83 0.20
C TRP A 258 -3.18 -20.73 -0.60
N ALA A 259 -4.42 -20.39 -0.26
CA ALA A 259 -5.14 -19.25 -0.83
C ALA A 259 -4.43 -17.91 -0.52
N SER A 260 -3.85 -17.75 0.68
CA SER A 260 -3.08 -16.55 1.03
C SER A 260 -1.78 -16.46 0.24
N LYS A 261 -1.08 -17.59 0.04
CA LYS A 261 0.13 -17.63 -0.80
C LYS A 261 -0.21 -17.29 -2.26
N ALA A 262 -1.27 -17.89 -2.80
CA ALA A 262 -1.72 -17.66 -4.17
C ALA A 262 -2.23 -16.23 -4.43
N SER A 263 -2.63 -15.49 -3.39
CA SER A 263 -3.00 -14.07 -3.49
C SER A 263 -1.83 -13.11 -3.27
N GLY A 264 -0.63 -13.63 -2.95
CA GLY A 264 0.53 -12.80 -2.64
C GLY A 264 0.41 -12.00 -1.34
N ILE A 265 -0.54 -12.32 -0.46
CA ILE A 265 -0.73 -11.63 0.83
C ILE A 265 -0.51 -12.57 2.02
N ASN A 266 0.00 -12.02 3.13
CA ASN A 266 0.22 -12.80 4.34
C ASN A 266 -1.11 -13.41 4.83
N ARG A 267 -1.08 -14.66 5.29
CA ARG A 267 -2.21 -15.41 5.88
C ARG A 267 -3.02 -14.58 6.87
N SER A 268 -2.38 -13.79 7.73
CA SER A 268 -3.07 -12.92 8.70
C SER A 268 -3.92 -11.84 8.02
N THR A 269 -3.39 -11.24 6.94
CA THR A 269 -4.07 -10.23 6.13
C THR A 269 -5.21 -10.86 5.32
N PHE A 270 -4.97 -12.03 4.73
CA PHE A 270 -6.00 -12.79 4.03
C PHE A 270 -7.17 -13.16 4.96
N ALA A 271 -6.88 -13.65 6.16
CA ALA A 271 -7.89 -13.97 7.17
C ALA A 271 -8.63 -12.72 7.70
N SER A 272 -7.95 -11.58 7.78
CA SER A 272 -8.59 -10.29 8.12
C SER A 272 -9.57 -9.85 7.01
N ARG A 273 -9.15 -9.95 5.75
CA ARG A 273 -10.01 -9.66 4.58
C ARG A 273 -11.23 -10.59 4.52
N MET A 274 -11.05 -11.89 4.73
CA MET A 274 -12.17 -12.84 4.83
C MET A 274 -13.21 -12.43 5.88
N ARG A 275 -12.77 -11.97 7.05
CA ARG A 275 -13.66 -11.47 8.11
C ARG A 275 -14.40 -10.20 7.68
N LYS A 276 -13.68 -9.23 7.12
CA LYS A 276 -14.25 -7.96 6.62
C LYS A 276 -15.32 -8.21 5.53
N LEU A 277 -15.06 -9.16 4.64
CA LEU A 277 -15.94 -9.54 3.52
C LEU A 277 -17.01 -10.58 3.90
N LYS A 278 -17.06 -10.99 5.18
CA LYS A 278 -17.99 -11.98 5.74
C LYS A 278 -17.99 -13.32 4.97
N ILE A 279 -16.83 -13.79 4.52
CA ILE A 279 -16.67 -15.06 3.81
C ILE A 279 -16.47 -16.20 4.82
N LYS A 280 -17.35 -17.21 4.77
CA LYS A 280 -17.26 -18.44 5.58
C LYS A 280 -17.48 -19.66 4.70
N ARG A 281 -16.87 -20.78 5.07
CA ARG A 281 -17.16 -22.08 4.46
C ARG A 281 -18.54 -22.52 4.89
N GLU A 282 -19.47 -22.67 3.96
CA GLU A 282 -20.74 -23.35 4.24
C GLU A 282 -20.43 -24.79 4.66
N GLN A 283 -20.83 -25.15 5.88
CA GLN A 283 -20.85 -26.55 6.29
C GLN A 283 -22.01 -27.19 5.53
N ARG A 284 -21.73 -28.13 4.63
CA ARG A 284 -22.75 -29.07 4.19
C ARG A 284 -23.20 -29.83 5.43
N ALA A 285 -24.46 -29.67 5.82
CA ALA A 285 -25.12 -30.63 6.69
C ALA A 285 -24.99 -31.99 6.00
N PHE A 286 -24.35 -32.93 6.69
CA PHE A 286 -24.47 -34.33 6.35
C PHE A 286 -25.82 -34.76 6.93
N ASP A 287 -26.77 -35.02 6.05
CA ASP A 287 -27.84 -36.00 6.30
C ASP A 287 -27.29 -37.40 5.98
#